data_AF-V2XB58-F1
#
_entry.id   AF-V2XB58-F1
#
_cell.length_a   1.000
_cell.length_b   1.000
_cell.length_c   1.000
_cell.angle_alpha   90.00
_cell.angle_beta   90.00
_cell.angle_gamma   90.00
#
_symmetry.space_group_name_H-M   'P 1'
#
loop_
_entity.id
_entity.type
_entity.pdbx_description
1 polymer ?
#
loop_
_entity_poly.entity_id
_entity_poly.type
_entity_poly.pdbx_seq_one_letter_code
_entity_poly.pdbx_strand_id
1 'polypeptide(L)'
;MTDGCVGELKKITNEPISVRGCESLLLDVTKVRQRTVDNKQKCINVYDVRYDDDYPACGMNWPPDIGPVTTYLDRKEVVNALHANEHAESWIECRGRIHQELHESESNSSVTVLPKVLEKIPVLIFAGDQDLICNYVGLEAMIASLTWNGETGLGKVKTQSWSVNATLAGTWVSSRNLTYTKIFNASHMAPFDLPHVAHDMILRFMGVDFSAIVEGSAKIPSSLGSEAKPLFLQDSMVSQTPVPSGKTPEQAKAMWEAYYNAGAAALVLVIIFLVVGIFVWCRIRRRRTVHLPVQQDDEESIPLKSSRHEDGEETYRSRKGKERAIEPEELEPPIFDVGESEDEDEVRYKDRT
;
A
#
# COMPACT_ATOMS: atom_id res chain seq x y z
N MET A 1 9.88 -6.01 -35.91
CA MET A 1 9.31 -6.83 -34.82
C MET A 1 7.85 -6.46 -34.62
N THR A 2 7.52 -5.18 -34.41
CA THR A 2 6.12 -4.70 -34.39
C THR A 2 5.31 -5.12 -35.61
N ASP A 3 5.81 -4.93 -36.82
CA ASP A 3 5.11 -5.40 -38.04
C ASP A 3 4.92 -6.91 -38.09
N GLY A 4 5.83 -7.67 -37.46
CA GLY A 4 5.73 -9.12 -37.32
C GLY A 4 4.58 -9.51 -36.40
N CYS A 5 4.53 -8.94 -35.19
CA CYS A 5 3.42 -9.11 -34.25
C CYS A 5 2.08 -8.71 -34.87
N VAL A 6 1.99 -7.53 -35.49
CA VAL A 6 0.76 -7.07 -36.16
C VAL A 6 0.38 -8.02 -37.31
N GLY A 7 1.36 -8.54 -38.04
CA GLY A 7 1.16 -9.54 -39.09
C GLY A 7 0.65 -10.88 -38.57
N GLU A 8 1.06 -11.30 -37.36
CA GLU A 8 0.54 -12.48 -36.68
C GLU A 8 -0.88 -12.23 -36.16
N LEU A 9 -1.11 -11.11 -35.45
CA LEU A 9 -2.44 -10.73 -34.95
C LEU A 9 -3.50 -10.73 -36.05
N LYS A 10 -3.18 -10.26 -37.25
CA LYS A 10 -4.10 -10.27 -38.41
C LYS A 10 -4.50 -11.66 -38.89
N LYS A 11 -3.74 -12.72 -38.56
CA LYS A 11 -4.01 -14.10 -38.96
C LYS A 11 -4.82 -14.86 -37.91
N ILE A 12 -4.87 -14.34 -36.69
CA ILE A 12 -5.54 -14.96 -35.56
C ILE A 12 -7.04 -14.65 -35.68
N THR A 13 -7.85 -15.69 -35.53
CA THR A 13 -9.33 -15.60 -35.59
C THR A 13 -9.99 -15.79 -34.22
N ASN A 14 -9.26 -16.35 -33.25
CA ASN A 14 -9.61 -16.39 -31.84
C ASN A 14 -8.95 -15.22 -31.09
N GLU A 15 -9.08 -15.19 -29.78
CA GLU A 15 -8.49 -14.16 -28.92
C GLU A 15 -7.58 -14.85 -27.89
N PRO A 16 -6.39 -15.36 -28.27
CA PRO A 16 -5.51 -16.10 -27.37
C PRO A 16 -4.94 -15.18 -26.27
N ILE A 17 -4.58 -15.76 -25.11
CA ILE A 17 -3.93 -15.00 -24.04
C ILE A 17 -2.56 -14.46 -24.50
N SER A 18 -1.78 -15.30 -25.17
CA SER A 18 -0.43 -14.97 -25.61
C SER A 18 -0.24 -15.19 -27.10
N VAL A 19 0.45 -14.25 -27.74
CA VAL A 19 0.88 -14.36 -29.14
C VAL A 19 2.40 -14.32 -29.15
N ARG A 20 3.03 -15.45 -29.44
CA ARG A 20 4.49 -15.62 -29.31
C ARG A 20 5.31 -14.54 -30.02
N GLY A 21 4.92 -14.13 -31.23
CA GLY A 21 5.62 -13.06 -31.95
C GLY A 21 5.42 -11.65 -31.38
N CYS A 22 4.45 -11.50 -30.47
CA CYS A 22 4.16 -10.26 -29.74
C CYS A 22 4.81 -10.20 -28.36
N GLU A 23 4.99 -11.33 -27.66
CA GLU A 23 5.53 -11.35 -26.28
C GLU A 23 6.91 -10.71 -26.13
N SER A 24 7.76 -10.77 -27.17
CA SER A 24 9.10 -10.18 -27.10
C SER A 24 9.11 -8.66 -27.24
N LEU A 25 8.02 -8.04 -27.72
CA LEU A 25 8.02 -6.61 -28.07
C LEU A 25 8.38 -5.73 -26.88
N LEU A 26 7.86 -6.03 -25.70
CA LEU A 26 8.13 -5.24 -24.50
C LEU A 26 9.62 -5.27 -24.16
N LEU A 27 10.23 -6.46 -24.15
CA LEU A 27 11.66 -6.63 -23.91
C LEU A 27 12.50 -5.95 -25.00
N ASP A 28 12.01 -5.89 -26.23
CA ASP A 28 12.70 -5.22 -27.32
C ASP A 28 12.63 -3.70 -27.24
N VAL A 29 11.47 -3.15 -26.87
CA VAL A 29 11.28 -1.70 -26.67
C VAL A 29 12.12 -1.21 -25.49
N THR A 30 12.16 -1.98 -24.40
CA THR A 30 12.89 -1.62 -23.18
C THR A 30 14.41 -1.62 -23.36
N LYS A 31 14.95 -2.30 -24.38
CA LYS A 31 16.39 -2.25 -24.73
C LYS A 31 16.91 -0.83 -24.99
N VAL A 32 16.06 0.09 -25.45
CA VAL A 32 16.46 1.49 -25.70
C VAL A 32 17.00 2.18 -24.46
N ARG A 33 16.59 1.73 -23.26
CA ARG A 33 17.02 2.27 -21.99
C ARG A 33 18.04 1.38 -21.28
N GLN A 34 18.53 0.33 -21.93
CA GLN A 34 19.63 -0.47 -21.38
C GLN A 34 20.92 0.33 -21.41
N ARG A 35 21.59 0.42 -20.26
CA ARG A 35 22.85 1.15 -20.11
C ARG A 35 23.74 0.50 -19.06
N THR A 36 25.05 0.60 -19.25
CA THR A 36 26.02 0.18 -18.24
C THR A 36 26.31 1.33 -17.29
N VAL A 37 26.06 1.14 -16.00
CA VAL A 37 26.37 2.08 -14.93
C VAL A 37 27.20 1.32 -13.89
N ASP A 38 28.39 1.82 -13.54
CA ASP A 38 29.29 1.20 -12.55
C ASP A 38 29.55 -0.29 -12.79
N ASN A 39 29.89 -0.66 -14.04
CA ASN A 39 30.09 -2.04 -14.49
C ASN A 39 28.88 -2.98 -14.32
N LYS A 40 27.69 -2.44 -14.05
CA LYS A 40 26.43 -3.19 -14.01
C LYS A 40 25.53 -2.78 -15.16
N GLN A 41 24.93 -3.75 -15.84
CA GLN A 41 23.89 -3.47 -16.83
C GLN A 41 22.60 -3.13 -16.12
N LYS A 42 22.05 -1.97 -16.44
CA LYS A 42 20.76 -1.47 -15.98
C LYS A 42 19.75 -1.53 -17.10
N CYS A 43 18.48 -1.73 -16.76
CA CYS A 43 17.33 -1.65 -17.63
C CYS A 43 16.22 -0.86 -16.96
N ILE A 44 15.23 -0.42 -17.73
CA ILE A 44 14.01 0.19 -17.21
C ILE A 44 13.25 -0.80 -16.33
N ASN A 45 12.65 -0.32 -15.25
CA ASN A 45 11.67 -1.08 -14.48
C ASN A 45 10.35 -1.17 -15.28
N VAL A 46 9.92 -2.38 -15.64
CA VAL A 46 8.69 -2.57 -16.43
C VAL A 46 7.41 -2.23 -15.67
N TYR A 47 7.46 -2.13 -14.34
CA TYR A 47 6.33 -1.74 -13.50
C TYR A 47 6.25 -0.24 -13.27
N ASP A 48 7.35 0.50 -13.49
CA ASP A 48 7.39 1.96 -13.32
C ASP A 48 8.48 2.59 -14.20
N VAL A 49 8.05 3.31 -15.24
CA VAL A 49 8.96 3.95 -16.20
C VAL A 49 9.83 5.04 -15.59
N ARG A 50 9.63 5.46 -14.35
CA ARG A 50 10.49 6.44 -13.67
C ARG A 50 11.76 5.80 -13.12
N TYR A 51 11.76 4.48 -12.90
CA TYR A 51 12.86 3.77 -12.24
C TYR A 51 13.69 2.90 -13.21
N ASP A 52 14.92 2.61 -12.81
CA ASP A 52 15.81 1.63 -13.43
C ASP A 52 16.03 0.48 -12.44
N ASP A 53 16.30 -0.71 -12.95
CA ASP A 53 16.68 -1.90 -12.19
C ASP A 53 17.89 -2.60 -12.85
N ASP A 54 18.48 -3.58 -12.16
CA ASP A 54 19.55 -4.42 -12.67
C ASP A 54 19.01 -5.37 -13.76
N TYR A 55 19.73 -5.48 -14.87
CA TYR A 55 19.45 -6.50 -15.89
C TYR A 55 19.94 -7.87 -15.39
N PRO A 56 19.16 -8.97 -15.56
CA PRO A 56 17.91 -9.10 -16.31
C PRO A 56 16.62 -8.94 -15.48
N ALA A 57 16.69 -8.46 -14.24
CA ALA A 57 15.52 -8.33 -13.37
C ALA A 57 14.54 -7.27 -13.88
N CYS A 58 15.00 -6.10 -14.31
CA CYS A 58 14.20 -5.09 -15.03
C CYS A 58 12.83 -4.76 -14.41
N GLY A 59 12.75 -4.75 -13.08
CA GLY A 59 11.51 -4.55 -12.32
C GLY A 59 11.20 -5.67 -11.35
N MET A 60 11.76 -6.88 -11.54
CA MET A 60 11.51 -8.00 -10.63
C MET A 60 12.10 -7.82 -9.22
N ASN A 61 13.00 -6.85 -9.01
CA ASN A 61 13.47 -6.48 -7.68
C ASN A 61 12.62 -5.40 -7.00
N TRP A 62 11.60 -4.88 -7.70
CA TRP A 62 10.70 -3.84 -7.21
C TRP A 62 9.37 -4.47 -6.76
N PRO A 63 8.72 -3.94 -5.70
CA PRO A 63 9.19 -2.86 -4.83
C PRO A 63 10.25 -3.33 -3.80
N PRO A 64 11.09 -2.42 -3.29
CA PRO A 64 12.12 -2.76 -2.30
C PRO A 64 11.55 -3.38 -1.01
N ASP A 65 10.27 -3.12 -0.72
CA ASP A 65 9.53 -3.60 0.45
C ASP A 65 9.28 -5.12 0.45
N ILE A 66 9.37 -5.81 -0.70
CA ILE A 66 9.15 -7.27 -0.77
C ILE A 66 10.19 -8.06 0.05
N GLY A 67 11.44 -7.59 0.11
CA GLY A 67 12.48 -8.22 0.93
C GLY A 67 12.12 -8.22 2.44
N PRO A 68 11.82 -7.04 3.03
CA PRO A 68 11.29 -6.94 4.38
C PRO A 68 10.00 -7.74 4.63
N VAL A 69 9.05 -7.75 3.68
CA VAL A 69 7.81 -8.53 3.79
C VAL A 69 8.10 -10.02 3.87
N THR A 70 8.96 -10.53 2.98
CA THR A 70 9.42 -11.93 2.99
C THR A 70 10.04 -12.30 4.34
N THR A 71 10.92 -11.43 4.85
CA THR A 71 11.58 -11.63 6.14
C THR A 71 10.61 -11.64 7.31
N TYR A 72 9.55 -10.82 7.26
CA TYR A 72 8.52 -10.79 8.29
C TYR A 72 7.65 -12.05 8.26
N LEU A 73 7.22 -12.47 7.06
CA LEU A 73 6.37 -13.65 6.86
C LEU A 73 7.09 -14.97 7.14
N ASP A 74 8.43 -15.00 7.09
CA ASP A 74 9.23 -16.18 7.44
C ASP A 74 9.40 -16.40 8.96
N ARG A 75 8.99 -15.42 9.78
CA ARG A 75 9.10 -15.53 11.24
C ARG A 75 8.14 -16.60 11.75
N LYS A 76 8.64 -17.55 12.55
CA LYS A 76 7.85 -18.66 13.10
C LYS A 76 6.63 -18.20 13.87
N GLU A 77 6.75 -17.12 14.65
CA GLU A 77 5.64 -16.54 15.38
C GLU A 77 4.55 -15.98 14.45
N VAL A 78 4.92 -15.42 13.30
CA VAL A 78 3.99 -14.91 12.29
C VAL A 78 3.32 -16.06 11.55
N VAL A 79 4.10 -17.05 11.09
CA VAL A 79 3.57 -18.27 10.44
C VAL A 79 2.57 -18.98 11.35
N ASN A 80 2.92 -19.15 12.63
CA ASN A 80 2.03 -19.73 13.63
C ASN A 80 0.75 -18.92 13.83
N ALA A 81 0.85 -17.58 13.93
CA ALA A 81 -0.30 -16.71 14.11
C ALA A 81 -1.25 -16.70 12.90
N LEU A 82 -0.72 -16.92 11.68
CA LEU A 82 -1.49 -17.05 10.45
C LEU A 82 -1.99 -18.49 10.20
N HIS A 83 -1.64 -19.43 11.08
CA HIS A 83 -1.92 -20.87 10.93
C HIS A 83 -1.36 -21.48 9.62
N ALA A 84 -0.27 -20.92 9.07
CA ALA A 84 0.32 -21.33 7.80
C ALA A 84 1.37 -22.45 7.95
N ASN A 85 1.15 -23.39 8.87
CA ASN A 85 2.14 -24.39 9.29
C ASN A 85 2.22 -25.65 8.42
N GLU A 86 1.32 -25.80 7.44
CA GLU A 86 1.25 -26.99 6.57
C GLU A 86 2.44 -27.13 5.62
N HIS A 87 3.14 -26.03 5.33
CA HIS A 87 4.29 -26.00 4.45
C HIS A 87 5.50 -25.38 5.15
N ALA A 88 6.65 -26.05 5.03
CA ALA A 88 7.89 -25.64 5.68
C ALA A 88 8.71 -24.60 4.88
N GLU A 89 8.26 -24.26 3.68
CA GLU A 89 8.98 -23.33 2.79
C GLU A 89 8.68 -21.88 3.16
N SER A 90 9.69 -21.03 3.05
CA SER A 90 9.53 -19.59 3.19
C SER A 90 8.55 -19.04 2.16
N TRP A 91 7.82 -18.00 2.56
CA TRP A 91 6.96 -17.26 1.65
C TRP A 91 7.80 -16.66 0.51
N ILE A 92 7.29 -16.75 -0.72
CA ILE A 92 7.89 -16.15 -1.90
C ILE A 92 6.75 -15.48 -2.66
N GLU A 93 6.91 -14.20 -2.99
CA GLU A 93 5.87 -13.41 -3.68
C GLU A 93 5.41 -14.05 -4.99
N CYS A 94 6.37 -14.32 -5.89
CA CYS A 94 6.09 -14.81 -7.25
C CYS A 94 6.88 -16.10 -7.53
N ARG A 95 6.17 -17.21 -7.74
CA ARG A 95 6.77 -18.49 -8.15
C ARG A 95 6.65 -18.71 -9.64
N GLY A 96 7.74 -18.48 -10.38
CA GLY A 96 7.77 -18.59 -11.85
C GLY A 96 7.34 -19.96 -12.40
N ARG A 97 7.49 -21.05 -11.63
CA ARG A 97 7.00 -22.37 -12.04
C ARG A 97 5.50 -22.39 -12.29
N ILE A 98 4.70 -21.67 -11.49
CA ILE A 98 3.23 -21.65 -11.67
C ILE A 98 2.87 -21.09 -13.06
N HIS A 99 3.55 -20.02 -13.47
CA HIS A 99 3.36 -19.44 -14.81
C HIS A 99 3.80 -20.40 -15.93
N GLN A 100 4.91 -21.15 -15.74
CA GLN A 100 5.37 -22.13 -16.73
C GLN A 100 4.38 -23.28 -16.96
N GLU A 101 3.61 -23.66 -15.94
CA GLU A 101 2.58 -24.70 -16.03
C GLU A 101 1.24 -24.14 -16.58
N LEU A 102 1.09 -22.82 -16.70
CA LEU A 102 -0.09 -22.20 -17.30
C LEU A 102 0.06 -22.17 -18.82
N HIS A 103 -0.69 -23.04 -19.52
CA HIS A 103 -0.67 -23.12 -20.99
C HIS A 103 -1.51 -21.99 -21.64
N GLU A 104 -0.95 -20.78 -21.67
CA GLU A 104 -1.62 -19.56 -22.16
C GLU A 104 -2.04 -19.63 -23.64
N SER A 105 -1.31 -20.39 -24.47
CA SER A 105 -1.61 -20.51 -25.91
C SER A 105 -2.91 -21.26 -26.22
N GLU A 106 -3.43 -22.04 -25.26
CA GLU A 106 -4.65 -22.85 -25.43
C GLU A 106 -5.91 -22.14 -24.93
N SER A 107 -5.75 -21.05 -24.18
CA SER A 107 -6.84 -20.32 -23.54
C SER A 107 -7.10 -18.99 -24.24
N ASN A 108 -8.36 -18.57 -24.24
CA ASN A 108 -8.73 -17.23 -24.72
C ASN A 108 -8.50 -16.18 -23.62
N SER A 109 -8.13 -14.97 -24.05
CA SER A 109 -8.01 -13.78 -23.22
C SER A 109 -9.34 -13.43 -22.54
N SER A 110 -9.25 -12.90 -21.32
CA SER A 110 -10.39 -12.47 -20.52
C SER A 110 -11.23 -11.38 -21.19
N VAL A 111 -10.67 -10.66 -22.17
CA VAL A 111 -11.40 -9.68 -22.99
C VAL A 111 -12.63 -10.29 -23.67
N THR A 112 -12.61 -11.59 -23.96
CA THR A 112 -13.74 -12.32 -24.56
C THR A 112 -14.92 -12.50 -23.61
N VAL A 113 -14.67 -12.47 -22.29
CA VAL A 113 -15.68 -12.67 -21.24
C VAL A 113 -16.20 -11.34 -20.72
N LEU A 114 -15.37 -10.29 -20.77
CA LEU A 114 -15.67 -8.97 -20.22
C LEU A 114 -17.02 -8.37 -20.67
N PRO A 115 -17.46 -8.44 -21.95
CA PRO A 115 -18.77 -7.94 -22.37
C PRO A 115 -19.93 -8.60 -21.62
N LYS A 116 -19.88 -9.91 -21.40
CA LYS A 116 -20.93 -10.67 -20.69
C LYS A 116 -20.98 -10.33 -19.20
N VAL A 117 -19.83 -9.99 -18.62
CA VAL A 117 -19.75 -9.52 -17.23
C VAL A 117 -20.39 -8.13 -17.13
N LEU A 118 -20.04 -7.22 -18.04
CA LEU A 118 -20.56 -5.85 -18.08
C LEU A 118 -22.08 -5.76 -18.30
N GLU A 119 -22.72 -6.79 -18.85
CA GLU A 119 -24.18 -6.87 -18.94
C GLU A 119 -24.86 -6.95 -17.56
N LYS A 120 -24.16 -7.43 -16.53
CA LYS A 120 -24.76 -7.77 -15.22
C LYS A 120 -24.04 -7.16 -14.02
N ILE A 121 -22.73 -6.91 -14.14
CA ILE A 121 -21.86 -6.56 -13.02
C ILE A 121 -21.11 -5.27 -13.37
N PRO A 122 -21.13 -4.25 -12.49
CA PRO A 122 -20.25 -3.10 -12.61
C PRO A 122 -18.78 -3.52 -12.60
N VAL A 123 -17.97 -3.01 -13.52
CA VAL A 123 -16.54 -3.31 -13.61
C VAL A 123 -15.74 -2.02 -13.50
N LEU A 124 -14.71 -2.04 -12.66
CA LEU A 124 -13.69 -1.00 -12.56
C LEU A 124 -12.40 -1.50 -13.25
N ILE A 125 -11.92 -0.75 -14.23
CA ILE A 125 -10.56 -0.87 -14.77
C ILE A 125 -9.80 0.37 -14.33
N PHE A 126 -8.66 0.20 -13.67
CA PHE A 126 -7.80 1.32 -13.29
C PHE A 126 -6.36 1.09 -13.74
N ALA A 127 -5.65 2.16 -14.04
CA ALA A 127 -4.25 2.11 -14.48
C ALA A 127 -3.43 3.25 -13.89
N GLY A 128 -2.23 2.94 -13.41
CA GLY A 128 -1.21 3.95 -13.14
C GLY A 128 -0.57 4.42 -14.45
N ASP A 129 -0.42 5.74 -14.63
CA ASP A 129 0.12 6.31 -15.86
C ASP A 129 1.65 6.16 -16.03
N GLN A 130 2.33 5.59 -15.03
CA GLN A 130 3.76 5.26 -15.07
C GLN A 130 4.03 3.76 -15.32
N ASP A 131 2.99 2.93 -15.43
CA ASP A 131 3.13 1.51 -15.76
C ASP A 131 3.51 1.31 -17.23
N LEU A 132 4.46 0.40 -17.51
CA LEU A 132 4.83 0.02 -18.87
C LEU A 132 4.18 -1.30 -19.29
N ILE A 133 4.26 -2.34 -18.46
CA ILE A 133 3.85 -3.70 -18.81
C ILE A 133 2.34 -3.79 -19.08
N CYS A 134 1.53 -3.08 -18.30
CA CYS A 134 0.08 -2.94 -18.50
C CYS A 134 -0.34 -1.48 -18.68
N ASN A 135 0.40 -0.77 -19.54
CA ASN A 135 0.25 0.67 -19.73
C ASN A 135 -1.18 1.12 -20.09
N TYR A 136 -1.51 2.33 -19.64
CA TYR A 136 -2.82 2.95 -19.85
C TYR A 136 -3.17 3.11 -21.35
N VAL A 137 -2.19 3.25 -22.25
CA VAL A 137 -2.44 3.40 -23.69
C VAL A 137 -3.03 2.12 -24.27
N GLY A 138 -2.49 0.97 -23.88
CA GLY A 138 -3.01 -0.34 -24.27
C GLY A 138 -4.42 -0.59 -23.73
N LEU A 139 -4.68 -0.23 -22.46
CA LEU A 139 -6.01 -0.35 -21.88
C LEU A 139 -7.03 0.58 -22.55
N GLU A 140 -6.67 1.84 -22.81
CA GLU A 140 -7.54 2.79 -23.52
C GLU A 140 -7.86 2.30 -24.95
N ALA A 141 -6.89 1.73 -25.66
CA ALA A 141 -7.09 1.14 -26.98
C ALA A 141 -7.99 -0.11 -26.95
N MET A 142 -7.81 -0.96 -25.93
CA MET A 142 -8.66 -2.13 -25.69
C MET A 142 -10.10 -1.72 -25.38
N ILE A 143 -10.31 -0.77 -24.47
CA ILE A 143 -11.64 -0.24 -24.13
C ILE A 143 -12.28 0.41 -25.37
N ALA A 144 -11.53 1.17 -26.16
CA ALA A 144 -12.04 1.81 -27.37
C ALA A 144 -12.49 0.79 -28.43
N SER A 145 -11.90 -0.41 -28.44
CA SER A 145 -12.23 -1.49 -29.37
C SER A 145 -13.27 -2.46 -28.81
N LEU A 146 -13.49 -2.46 -27.49
CA LEU A 146 -14.42 -3.36 -26.82
C LEU A 146 -15.86 -3.01 -27.18
N THR A 147 -16.67 -4.02 -27.47
CA THR A 147 -18.12 -3.88 -27.67
C THR A 147 -18.85 -4.58 -26.54
N TRP A 148 -19.69 -3.84 -25.83
CA TRP A 148 -20.55 -4.34 -24.75
C TRP A 148 -21.85 -3.55 -24.75
N ASN A 149 -22.93 -4.06 -24.16
CA ASN A 149 -24.18 -3.32 -23.95
C ASN A 149 -24.64 -2.47 -25.18
N GLY A 150 -24.54 -3.04 -26.39
CA GLY A 150 -25.07 -2.46 -27.65
C GLY A 150 -24.18 -1.48 -28.42
N GLU A 151 -23.03 -1.06 -27.91
CA GLU A 151 -22.11 -0.11 -28.60
C GLU A 151 -20.63 -0.42 -28.34
N THR A 152 -19.77 0.01 -29.27
CA THR A 152 -18.30 -0.11 -29.18
C THR A 152 -17.68 1.14 -28.55
N GLY A 153 -16.70 0.93 -27.66
CA GLY A 153 -16.04 2.02 -26.94
C GLY A 153 -16.93 2.67 -25.88
N LEU A 154 -16.46 3.75 -25.27
CA LEU A 154 -17.21 4.41 -24.18
C LEU A 154 -18.47 5.17 -24.64
N GLY A 155 -18.71 5.29 -25.95
CA GLY A 155 -19.82 6.09 -26.50
C GLY A 155 -19.65 7.59 -26.24
N LYS A 156 -20.76 8.32 -26.10
CA LYS A 156 -20.75 9.77 -25.82
C LYS A 156 -20.80 10.04 -24.32
N VAL A 157 -19.63 9.99 -23.68
CA VAL A 157 -19.47 10.32 -22.25
C VAL A 157 -18.36 11.35 -22.05
N LYS A 158 -18.44 12.12 -20.95
CA LYS A 158 -17.42 13.10 -20.60
C LYS A 158 -16.49 12.52 -19.54
N THR A 159 -15.21 12.47 -19.84
CA THR A 159 -14.17 12.18 -18.85
C THR A 159 -14.11 13.31 -17.83
N GLN A 160 -14.18 12.94 -16.55
CA GLN A 160 -14.13 13.86 -15.42
C GLN A 160 -12.74 13.91 -14.83
N SER A 161 -12.30 15.09 -14.38
CA SER A 161 -11.12 15.22 -13.54
C SER A 161 -11.44 14.72 -12.14
N TRP A 162 -10.53 13.97 -11.56
CA TRP A 162 -10.64 13.44 -10.21
C TRP A 162 -9.50 13.97 -9.35
N SER A 163 -9.85 14.51 -8.18
CA SER A 163 -8.89 15.11 -7.25
C SER A 163 -9.02 14.49 -5.87
N VAL A 164 -7.89 14.28 -5.20
CA VAL A 164 -7.80 13.80 -3.82
C VAL A 164 -6.82 14.70 -3.09
N ASN A 165 -7.17 15.15 -1.88
CA ASN A 165 -6.42 16.10 -1.08
C ASN A 165 -6.04 17.39 -1.85
N ALA A 166 -7.02 17.98 -2.54
CA ALA A 166 -6.84 19.16 -3.41
C ALA A 166 -5.78 19.00 -4.54
N THR A 167 -5.33 17.78 -4.81
CA THR A 167 -4.38 17.46 -5.87
C THR A 167 -5.08 16.67 -6.96
N LEU A 168 -4.77 16.96 -8.23
CA LEU A 168 -5.29 16.22 -9.36
C LEU A 168 -4.76 14.78 -9.32
N ALA A 169 -5.63 13.84 -8.98
CA ALA A 169 -5.29 12.43 -8.79
C ALA A 169 -5.38 11.63 -10.09
N GLY A 170 -6.22 12.06 -11.02
CA GLY A 170 -6.42 11.32 -12.26
C GLY A 170 -7.62 11.76 -13.08
N THR A 171 -8.03 10.86 -13.97
CA THR A 171 -9.26 10.98 -14.76
C THR A 171 -10.19 9.82 -14.50
N TRP A 172 -11.50 10.08 -14.57
CA TRP A 172 -12.54 9.09 -14.33
C TRP A 172 -13.59 9.17 -15.43
N VAL A 173 -14.01 8.02 -15.94
CA VAL A 173 -15.11 7.94 -16.90
C VAL A 173 -15.91 6.67 -16.66
N SER A 174 -17.24 6.78 -16.67
CA SER A 174 -18.14 5.64 -16.52
C SER A 174 -19.08 5.59 -17.72
N SER A 175 -19.27 4.40 -18.29
CA SER A 175 -20.19 4.15 -19.40
C SER A 175 -20.69 2.71 -19.32
N ARG A 176 -22.02 2.53 -19.24
CA ARG A 176 -22.69 1.24 -19.42
C ARG A 176 -22.06 0.12 -18.58
N ASN A 177 -21.99 0.32 -17.26
CA ASN A 177 -21.37 -0.54 -16.24
C ASN A 177 -19.83 -0.64 -16.24
N LEU A 178 -19.14 -0.08 -17.23
CA LEU A 178 -17.69 0.03 -17.19
C LEU A 178 -17.29 1.38 -16.60
N THR A 179 -16.47 1.36 -15.55
CA THR A 179 -15.75 2.53 -15.04
C THR A 179 -14.27 2.37 -15.36
N TYR A 180 -13.68 3.39 -15.97
CA TYR A 180 -12.25 3.48 -16.21
C TYR A 180 -11.65 4.66 -15.47
N THR A 181 -10.56 4.41 -14.74
CA THR A 181 -9.79 5.44 -14.06
C THR A 181 -8.32 5.38 -14.45
N LYS A 182 -7.75 6.54 -14.77
CA LYS A 182 -6.31 6.70 -14.97
C LYS A 182 -5.77 7.49 -13.79
N ILE A 183 -4.84 6.88 -13.08
CA ILE A 183 -4.24 7.41 -11.86
C ILE A 183 -2.91 8.05 -12.23
N PHE A 184 -2.78 9.35 -11.99
CA PHE A 184 -1.57 10.08 -12.31
C PHE A 184 -0.45 9.79 -11.31
N ASN A 185 0.77 9.68 -11.84
CA ASN A 185 1.99 9.46 -11.08
C ASN A 185 2.01 8.13 -10.27
N ALA A 186 1.28 7.12 -10.75
CA ALA A 186 1.21 5.78 -10.17
C ALA A 186 1.81 4.73 -11.11
N SER A 187 2.46 3.71 -10.52
CA SER A 187 3.07 2.56 -11.20
C SER A 187 2.03 1.47 -11.50
N HIS A 188 2.51 0.29 -11.88
CA HIS A 188 1.73 -0.95 -11.97
C HIS A 188 0.95 -1.27 -10.68
N MET A 189 1.58 -1.06 -9.51
CA MET A 189 0.93 -1.24 -8.21
C MET A 189 0.42 0.11 -7.70
N ALA A 190 -0.60 0.70 -8.35
CA ALA A 190 -1.10 2.02 -7.99
C ALA A 190 -1.43 2.22 -6.47
N PRO A 191 -1.98 1.22 -5.74
CA PRO A 191 -2.16 1.34 -4.29
C PRO A 191 -0.87 1.42 -3.48
N PHE A 192 0.24 0.88 -3.98
CA PHE A 192 1.56 1.02 -3.37
C PHE A 192 2.07 2.46 -3.49
N ASP A 193 1.93 3.10 -4.65
CA ASP A 193 2.37 4.49 -4.84
C ASP A 193 1.46 5.51 -4.13
N LEU A 194 0.15 5.36 -4.31
CA LEU A 194 -0.85 6.35 -3.90
C LEU A 194 -2.00 5.68 -3.13
N PRO A 195 -1.74 5.15 -1.91
CA PRO A 195 -2.72 4.36 -1.15
C PRO A 195 -4.02 5.10 -0.85
N HIS A 196 -3.95 6.41 -0.57
CA HIS A 196 -5.13 7.24 -0.29
C HIS A 196 -5.96 7.52 -1.55
N VAL A 197 -5.31 7.62 -2.72
CA VAL A 197 -5.99 7.77 -4.01
C VAL A 197 -6.69 6.47 -4.38
N ALA A 198 -5.98 5.33 -4.27
CA ALA A 198 -6.57 4.02 -4.51
C ALA A 198 -7.73 3.70 -3.57
N HIS A 199 -7.63 4.08 -2.29
CA HIS A 199 -8.71 3.91 -1.34
C HIS A 199 -9.95 4.75 -1.71
N ASP A 200 -9.77 6.03 -2.04
CA ASP A 200 -10.87 6.89 -2.51
C ASP A 200 -11.54 6.32 -3.76
N MET A 201 -10.76 5.79 -4.71
CA MET A 201 -11.28 5.12 -5.90
C MET A 201 -12.17 3.92 -5.57
N ILE A 202 -11.70 3.02 -4.70
CA ILE A 202 -12.45 1.82 -4.31
C ILE A 202 -13.75 2.21 -3.60
N LEU A 203 -13.69 3.12 -2.62
CA LEU A 203 -14.89 3.58 -1.90
C LEU A 203 -15.92 4.21 -2.84
N ARG A 204 -15.48 5.05 -3.79
CA ARG A 204 -16.34 5.64 -4.81
C ARG A 204 -16.98 4.58 -5.70
N PHE A 205 -16.19 3.64 -6.19
CA PHE A 205 -16.69 2.58 -7.08
C PHE A 205 -17.69 1.67 -6.38
N MET A 206 -17.47 1.38 -5.10
CA MET A 206 -18.39 0.58 -4.27
C MET A 206 -19.66 1.35 -3.85
N GLY A 207 -19.77 2.65 -4.17
CA GLY A 207 -20.92 3.46 -3.78
C GLY A 207 -21.02 3.70 -2.28
N VAL A 208 -19.89 3.66 -1.56
CA VAL A 208 -19.86 3.83 -0.11
C VAL A 208 -20.33 5.23 0.26
N ASP A 209 -21.24 5.30 1.23
CA ASP A 209 -21.66 6.58 1.80
C ASP A 209 -20.51 7.19 2.60
N PHE A 210 -19.89 8.22 2.01
CA PHE A 210 -18.82 8.94 2.66
C PHE A 210 -19.24 9.66 3.94
N SER A 211 -20.54 9.89 4.17
CA SER A 211 -21.06 10.47 5.41
C SER A 211 -20.99 9.49 6.60
N ALA A 212 -21.02 8.18 6.32
CA ALA A 212 -20.95 7.13 7.33
C ALA A 212 -19.50 6.77 7.72
N ILE A 213 -18.51 7.07 6.86
CA ILE A 213 -17.10 6.75 7.15
C ILE A 213 -16.35 7.98 7.62
N VAL A 214 -16.26 8.10 8.94
CA VAL A 214 -15.62 9.22 9.65
C VAL A 214 -14.24 8.87 10.19
N GLU A 215 -13.53 7.90 9.60
CA GLU A 215 -12.21 7.44 10.06
C GLU A 215 -11.19 7.23 8.93
N GLY A 216 -9.90 7.17 9.30
CA GLY A 216 -8.81 6.86 8.38
C GLY A 216 -8.67 7.81 7.19
N SER A 217 -8.19 7.28 6.06
CA SER A 217 -8.01 8.02 4.81
C SER A 217 -9.33 8.39 4.13
N ALA A 218 -10.47 7.87 4.60
CA ALA A 218 -11.78 8.30 4.12
C ALA A 218 -12.12 9.74 4.56
N LYS A 219 -11.38 10.37 5.49
CA LYS A 219 -11.55 11.81 5.79
C LYS A 219 -10.96 12.73 4.73
N ILE A 220 -10.06 12.20 3.89
CA ILE A 220 -9.30 13.03 2.95
C ILE A 220 -10.30 13.64 1.95
N PRO A 221 -10.34 14.98 1.79
CA PRO A 221 -11.22 15.63 0.84
C PRO A 221 -10.92 15.16 -0.59
N SER A 222 -11.95 14.87 -1.36
CA SER A 222 -11.79 14.43 -2.75
C SER A 222 -13.01 14.87 -3.57
N SER A 223 -12.84 14.97 -4.89
CA SER A 223 -13.89 15.42 -5.80
C SER A 223 -13.80 14.76 -7.15
N LEU A 224 -14.96 14.49 -7.75
CA LEU A 224 -15.11 14.00 -9.12
C LEU A 224 -15.85 15.05 -9.95
N GLY A 225 -15.14 15.75 -10.83
CA GLY A 225 -15.71 16.89 -11.54
C GLY A 225 -16.22 17.96 -10.56
N SER A 226 -17.53 18.20 -10.58
CA SER A 226 -18.21 19.12 -9.64
C SER A 226 -18.67 18.46 -8.34
N GLU A 227 -18.66 17.13 -8.25
CA GLU A 227 -19.13 16.39 -7.09
C GLU A 227 -18.01 16.30 -6.05
N ALA A 228 -18.10 17.13 -5.02
CA ALA A 228 -17.18 17.08 -3.88
C ALA A 228 -17.71 16.12 -2.82
N LYS A 229 -16.78 15.37 -2.22
CA LYS A 229 -17.05 14.60 -1.01
C LYS A 229 -17.50 15.52 0.13
N PRO A 230 -18.46 15.10 0.98
CA PRO A 230 -18.89 15.89 2.13
C PRO A 230 -17.68 16.23 3.03
N LEU A 231 -17.52 17.51 3.35
CA LEU A 231 -16.51 17.94 4.32
C LEU A 231 -17.07 17.73 5.72
N PHE A 232 -16.46 16.83 6.49
CA PHE A 232 -16.72 16.72 7.92
C PHE A 232 -16.06 17.89 8.64
N LEU A 233 -16.80 18.98 8.83
CA LEU A 233 -16.45 20.00 9.79
C LEU A 233 -16.66 19.40 11.19
N GLN A 234 -15.63 18.76 11.72
CA GLN A 234 -15.62 18.42 13.14
C GLN A 234 -15.70 19.72 13.93
N ASP A 235 -16.64 19.78 14.86
CA ASP A 235 -17.05 20.93 15.68
C ASP A 235 -15.90 21.49 16.54
N SER A 236 -14.91 22.08 15.88
CA SER A 236 -13.81 22.85 16.47
C SER A 236 -14.14 24.34 16.41
N MET A 237 -15.40 24.70 16.59
CA MET A 237 -15.87 26.09 16.74
C MET A 237 -16.29 26.40 18.18
N VAL A 238 -15.48 26.03 19.16
CA VAL A 238 -15.43 26.73 20.47
C VAL A 238 -13.96 26.73 20.91
N SER A 239 -13.11 27.62 20.40
CA SER A 239 -13.00 28.99 20.88
C SER A 239 -12.23 29.81 19.86
N GLN A 240 -12.95 30.50 18.96
CA GLN A 240 -12.36 31.63 18.25
C GLN A 240 -12.10 32.73 19.27
N THR A 241 -10.87 32.81 19.81
CA THR A 241 -10.36 34.10 20.27
C THR A 241 -10.39 35.03 19.06
N PRO A 242 -11.01 36.22 19.14
CA PRO A 242 -11.06 37.13 18.01
C PRO A 242 -9.62 37.57 17.68
N VAL A 243 -9.14 37.18 16.50
CA VAL A 243 -7.94 37.78 15.91
C VAL A 243 -8.29 39.24 15.59
N PRO A 244 -7.63 40.25 16.20
CA PRO A 244 -7.90 41.63 15.83
C PRO A 244 -7.41 41.87 14.41
N SER A 245 -8.32 42.38 13.59
CA SER A 245 -8.08 42.90 12.24
C SER A 245 -6.89 43.86 12.20
N GLY A 246 -6.05 43.68 11.17
CA GLY A 246 -5.19 44.71 10.57
C GLY A 246 -4.04 45.25 11.41
N LYS A 247 -2.84 44.67 11.27
CA LYS A 247 -1.58 45.31 11.67
C LYS A 247 -0.74 45.60 10.43
N THR A 248 -0.23 46.83 10.33
CA THR A 248 0.61 47.29 9.21
C THR A 248 1.92 46.48 9.11
N PRO A 249 2.56 46.40 7.93
CA PRO A 249 3.80 45.62 7.74
C PRO A 249 4.92 45.96 8.74
N GLU A 250 4.96 47.18 9.27
CA GLU A 250 5.91 47.60 10.31
C GLU A 250 5.66 46.94 11.67
N GLN A 251 4.40 46.71 12.04
CA GLN A 251 4.04 46.07 13.31
C GLN A 251 4.32 44.56 13.28
N ALA A 252 4.17 43.92 12.12
CA ALA A 252 4.59 42.53 11.94
C ALA A 252 6.11 42.41 12.09
N LYS A 253 6.89 43.32 11.48
CA LYS A 253 8.35 43.34 11.59
C LYS A 253 8.81 43.52 13.05
N ALA A 254 8.22 44.45 13.78
CA ALA A 254 8.54 44.67 15.20
C ALA A 254 8.20 43.46 16.08
N MET A 255 7.11 42.74 15.77
CA MET A 255 6.75 41.50 16.46
C MET A 255 7.76 40.39 16.20
N TRP A 256 8.18 40.20 14.94
CA TRP A 256 9.17 39.17 14.57
C TRP A 256 10.56 39.48 15.13
N GLU A 257 10.98 40.74 15.18
CA GLU A 257 12.26 41.15 15.79
C GLU A 257 12.27 40.93 17.32
N ALA A 258 11.17 41.24 18.01
CA ALA A 258 11.03 40.95 19.44
C ALA A 258 11.07 39.43 19.72
N TYR A 259 10.43 38.63 18.87
CA TYR A 259 10.40 37.17 19.00
C TYR A 259 11.79 36.56 18.75
N TYR A 260 12.52 37.02 17.73
CA TYR A 260 13.89 36.57 17.44
C TYR A 260 14.88 36.96 18.53
N ASN A 261 14.79 38.17 19.06
CA ASN A 261 15.67 38.63 20.14
C ASN A 261 15.41 37.87 21.45
N ALA A 262 14.13 37.58 21.77
CA ALA A 262 13.76 36.78 22.93
C ALA A 262 14.23 35.32 22.78
N GLY A 263 14.07 34.73 21.58
CA GLY A 263 14.55 33.39 21.28
C GLY A 263 16.08 33.25 21.35
N ALA A 264 16.81 34.25 20.83
CA ALA A 264 18.27 34.27 20.90
C ALA A 264 18.77 34.41 22.35
N ALA A 265 18.14 35.25 23.18
CA ALA A 265 18.50 35.40 24.59
C ALA A 265 18.27 34.10 25.39
N ALA A 266 17.15 33.40 25.14
CA ALA A 266 16.88 32.11 25.77
C ALA A 266 17.91 31.05 25.38
N LEU A 267 18.31 31.00 24.11
CA LEU A 267 19.31 30.05 23.61
C LEU A 267 20.70 30.32 24.22
N VAL A 268 21.08 31.59 24.37
CA VAL A 268 22.32 31.98 25.08
C VAL A 268 22.30 31.55 26.54
N LEU A 269 21.17 31.72 27.25
CA LEU A 269 21.05 31.26 28.64
C LEU A 269 21.18 29.74 28.76
N VAL A 270 20.57 28.97 27.86
CA VAL A 270 20.71 27.50 27.82
C VAL A 270 22.17 27.09 27.59
N ILE A 271 22.88 27.76 26.69
CA ILE A 271 24.31 27.51 26.45
C ILE A 271 25.14 27.81 27.71
N ILE A 272 24.87 28.93 28.40
CA ILE A 272 25.56 29.28 29.65
C ILE A 272 25.32 28.21 30.72
N PHE A 273 24.07 27.74 30.90
CA PHE A 273 23.77 26.67 31.84
C PHE A 273 24.46 25.35 31.50
N LEU A 274 24.57 25.00 30.21
CA LEU A 274 25.32 23.82 29.77
C LEU A 274 26.82 23.96 30.05
N VAL A 275 27.42 25.12 29.79
CA VAL A 275 28.84 25.37 30.06
C VAL A 275 29.13 25.32 31.56
N VAL A 276 28.29 25.94 32.39
CA VAL A 276 28.40 25.88 33.85
C VAL A 276 28.21 24.44 34.36
N GLY A 277 27.22 23.71 33.82
CA GLY A 277 26.98 22.31 34.15
C GLY A 277 28.18 21.41 33.83
N ILE A 278 28.78 21.57 32.65
CA ILE A 278 29.99 20.86 32.24
C ILE A 278 31.19 21.25 33.12
N PHE A 279 31.35 22.53 33.45
CA PHE A 279 32.43 22.99 34.31
C PHE A 279 32.32 22.42 35.73
N VAL A 280 31.12 22.44 36.32
CA VAL A 280 30.85 21.85 37.64
C VAL A 280 31.06 20.33 37.61
N TRP A 281 30.59 19.65 36.57
CA TRP A 281 30.81 18.21 36.39
C TRP A 281 32.30 17.87 36.30
N CYS A 282 33.07 18.58 35.48
CA CYS A 282 34.52 18.42 35.37
C CYS A 282 35.25 18.71 36.69
N ARG A 283 34.79 19.71 37.46
CA ARG A 283 35.38 20.07 38.76
C ARG A 283 35.06 19.04 39.86
N ILE A 284 33.86 18.47 39.86
CA ILE A 284 33.48 17.36 40.76
C ILE A 284 34.24 16.08 40.39
N ARG A 285 34.38 15.79 39.10
CA ARG A 285 35.11 14.61 38.61
C ARG A 285 36.61 14.69 38.90
N ARG A 286 37.22 15.88 38.78
CA ARG A 286 38.63 16.11 39.20
C ARG A 286 38.86 16.03 40.71
N ARG A 287 37.84 16.26 41.55
CA ARG A 287 37.95 16.11 43.01
C ARG A 287 37.77 14.67 43.50
N ARG A 288 37.33 13.73 42.64
CA ARG A 288 37.13 12.31 42.99
C ARG A 288 38.27 11.37 42.57
N THR A 289 39.39 11.89 42.09
CA THR A 289 40.58 11.09 41.75
C THR A 289 41.75 11.41 42.66
N VAL A 290 41.71 10.92 43.90
CA VAL A 290 42.86 10.37 44.67
C VAL A 290 42.28 9.49 45.79
N HIS A 291 42.16 8.18 45.56
CA HIS A 291 42.51 7.11 46.51
C HIS A 291 42.16 5.74 45.91
N LEU A 292 43.20 4.97 45.58
CA LEU A 292 43.19 3.51 45.43
C LEU A 292 44.24 2.97 46.40
N PRO A 293 43.94 1.87 47.10
CA PRO A 293 44.90 0.78 47.23
C PRO A 293 44.27 -0.53 46.74
N VAL A 294 44.93 -1.25 45.82
CA VAL A 294 45.93 -2.31 46.06
C VAL A 294 45.27 -3.58 46.59
N GLN A 295 45.33 -4.59 45.72
CA GLN A 295 44.95 -5.99 45.86
C GLN A 295 46.00 -6.74 46.69
N GLN A 296 45.55 -7.53 47.67
CA GLN A 296 46.34 -8.62 48.25
C GLN A 296 45.39 -9.75 48.67
N ASP A 297 45.78 -10.96 48.26
CA ASP A 297 45.15 -12.25 48.49
C ASP A 297 44.92 -12.55 49.98
N ASP A 298 43.87 -13.30 50.29
CA ASP A 298 43.88 -14.33 51.33
C ASP A 298 42.79 -15.38 51.05
N GLU A 299 43.16 -16.62 51.32
CA GLU A 299 42.53 -17.91 51.04
C GLU A 299 41.21 -18.15 51.81
N GLU A 300 40.33 -19.02 51.31
CA GLU A 300 40.01 -20.31 51.96
C GLU A 300 38.72 -21.00 51.45
N SER A 301 38.91 -22.25 51.05
CA SER A 301 38.05 -23.43 51.25
C SER A 301 36.78 -23.63 50.39
N ILE A 302 36.91 -24.59 49.46
CA ILE A 302 35.82 -25.43 48.94
C ILE A 302 35.63 -26.61 49.91
N PRO A 303 34.41 -27.14 50.07
CA PRO A 303 34.26 -28.54 49.73
C PRO A 303 33.02 -28.84 48.88
N LEU A 304 33.30 -29.52 47.76
CA LEU A 304 32.38 -30.31 46.94
C LEU A 304 31.99 -31.59 47.68
N LYS A 305 30.73 -32.02 47.52
CA LYS A 305 30.21 -33.39 47.33
C LYS A 305 28.68 -33.32 47.49
N SER A 306 27.83 -34.06 46.79
CA SER A 306 27.93 -35.05 45.72
C SER A 306 26.48 -35.41 45.32
N SER A 307 26.28 -35.70 44.03
CA SER A 307 25.29 -36.65 43.45
C SER A 307 24.22 -37.29 44.35
N ARG A 308 22.96 -37.36 43.90
CA ARG A 308 22.40 -38.45 43.06
C ARG A 308 20.90 -38.25 42.78
N HIS A 309 20.47 -38.75 41.61
CA HIS A 309 19.11 -38.96 41.09
C HIS A 309 18.11 -39.59 42.08
N GLU A 310 16.81 -39.27 41.99
CA GLU A 310 15.75 -40.04 41.28
C GLU A 310 14.33 -39.45 41.54
N ASP A 311 13.53 -39.41 40.47
CA ASP A 311 12.06 -39.48 40.29
C ASP A 311 11.04 -38.95 41.32
N GLY A 312 9.95 -38.35 40.79
CA GLY A 312 8.65 -38.32 41.47
C GLY A 312 7.75 -37.10 41.22
N GLU A 313 6.80 -37.28 40.29
CA GLU A 313 5.40 -36.80 40.26
C GLU A 313 4.95 -35.37 40.63
N GLU A 314 4.17 -34.83 39.67
CA GLU A 314 2.97 -33.99 39.76
C GLU A 314 2.70 -33.12 41.00
N THR A 315 2.50 -31.81 40.77
CA THR A 315 1.26 -31.15 41.23
C THR A 315 0.97 -29.83 40.50
N TYR A 316 -0.28 -29.73 40.05
CA TYR A 316 -0.99 -28.53 39.58
C TYR A 316 -0.67 -27.25 40.38
N ARG A 317 -0.37 -26.15 39.66
CA ARG A 317 -0.66 -24.79 40.14
C ARG A 317 -1.39 -23.98 39.07
N SER A 318 -2.71 -23.97 39.22
CA SER A 318 -3.64 -23.02 38.61
C SER A 318 -3.23 -21.59 38.96
N ARG A 319 -3.01 -20.75 37.94
CA ARG A 319 -2.88 -19.30 38.09
C ARG A 319 -4.18 -18.66 37.58
N LYS A 320 -5.00 -18.21 38.53
CA LYS A 320 -6.19 -17.37 38.32
C LYS A 320 -5.79 -16.06 37.63
N GLY A 321 -6.16 -15.91 36.36
CA GLY A 321 -6.34 -14.61 35.71
C GLY A 321 -7.81 -14.23 35.77
N LYS A 322 -8.13 -13.03 36.27
CA LYS A 322 -9.48 -12.49 36.34
C LYS A 322 -9.93 -12.02 34.96
N GLU A 323 -10.93 -12.67 34.38
CA GLU A 323 -11.77 -12.09 33.33
C GLU A 323 -12.59 -10.93 33.91
N ARG A 324 -12.76 -9.88 33.10
CA ARG A 324 -13.75 -8.83 33.29
C ARG A 324 -14.71 -8.91 32.10
N ALA A 325 -15.93 -9.34 32.37
CA ALA A 325 -17.11 -9.13 31.54
C ALA A 325 -17.77 -7.80 32.01
N ILE A 326 -18.66 -7.06 31.34
CA ILE A 326 -19.62 -7.18 30.20
C ILE A 326 -19.79 -5.71 29.69
N GLU A 327 -20.16 -5.37 28.45
CA GLU A 327 -21.56 -5.20 27.97
C GLU A 327 -21.63 -4.94 26.44
N PRO A 328 -22.77 -5.23 25.79
CA PRO A 328 -22.91 -5.28 24.34
C PRO A 328 -23.15 -3.89 23.74
N GLU A 329 -22.40 -3.59 22.68
CA GLU A 329 -22.55 -2.39 21.86
C GLU A 329 -23.83 -2.49 21.01
N GLU A 330 -24.62 -1.43 21.01
CA GLU A 330 -25.81 -1.28 20.17
C GLU A 330 -25.40 -1.38 18.69
N LEU A 331 -26.09 -2.22 17.92
CA LEU A 331 -25.83 -2.44 16.50
C LEU A 331 -25.99 -1.13 15.70
N GLU A 332 -24.88 -0.58 15.19
CA GLU A 332 -24.90 0.38 14.09
C GLU A 332 -25.47 -0.27 12.82
N PRO A 333 -26.23 0.48 11.99
CA PRO A 333 -26.77 -0.04 10.75
C PRO A 333 -25.66 -0.48 9.78
N PRO A 334 -25.89 -1.52 8.95
CA PRO A 334 -24.85 -2.08 8.10
C PRO A 334 -24.31 -1.04 7.11
N ILE A 335 -22.97 -0.95 7.04
CA ILE A 335 -22.21 -0.09 6.11
C ILE A 335 -22.39 -0.52 4.64
N PHE A 336 -22.96 -1.71 4.41
CA PHE A 336 -23.20 -2.28 3.10
C PHE A 336 -24.68 -2.65 2.95
N ASP A 337 -25.37 -2.00 2.01
CA ASP A 337 -26.68 -2.42 1.52
C ASP A 337 -26.45 -3.29 0.27
N VAL A 338 -26.48 -4.61 0.47
CA VAL A 338 -26.50 -5.59 -0.62
C VAL A 338 -27.92 -6.12 -0.66
N GLY A 339 -28.70 -5.64 -1.63
CA GLY A 339 -30.11 -5.99 -1.76
C GLY A 339 -30.34 -7.50 -1.70
N GLU A 340 -31.23 -7.92 -0.81
CA GLU A 340 -31.71 -9.30 -0.71
C GLU A 340 -32.50 -9.65 -1.98
N SER A 341 -31.97 -10.60 -2.77
CA SER A 341 -32.77 -11.29 -3.77
C SER A 341 -33.43 -12.50 -3.10
N GLU A 342 -34.69 -12.34 -2.69
CA GLU A 342 -35.61 -13.46 -2.50
C GLU A 342 -35.81 -14.15 -3.85
N ASP A 343 -35.53 -15.45 -3.92
CA ASP A 343 -36.35 -16.44 -4.65
C ASP A 343 -35.77 -17.84 -4.37
N GLU A 344 -36.46 -18.55 -3.49
CA GLU A 344 -36.33 -19.98 -3.25
C GLU A 344 -36.92 -20.76 -4.44
N ASP A 345 -36.23 -21.78 -4.93
CA ASP A 345 -36.88 -22.93 -5.57
C ASP A 345 -35.98 -24.18 -5.44
N GLU A 346 -36.30 -25.01 -4.44
CA GLU A 346 -35.82 -26.39 -4.31
C GLU A 346 -36.43 -27.27 -5.43
N VAL A 347 -35.62 -27.78 -6.36
CA VAL A 347 -36.00 -28.92 -7.20
C VAL A 347 -35.13 -30.14 -6.89
N ARG A 348 -35.72 -31.01 -6.06
CA ARG A 348 -35.31 -32.36 -5.70
C ARG A 348 -35.37 -33.30 -6.91
N TYR A 349 -34.23 -33.70 -7.47
CA TYR A 349 -34.19 -34.83 -8.41
C TYR A 349 -34.08 -36.17 -7.68
N LYS A 350 -35.11 -37.00 -7.85
CA LYS A 350 -35.15 -38.41 -7.47
C LYS A 350 -34.44 -39.27 -8.52
N ASP A 351 -33.80 -40.30 -8.00
CA ASP A 351 -33.21 -41.45 -8.67
C ASP A 351 -34.22 -42.34 -9.43
N ARG A 352 -33.71 -43.17 -10.37
CA ARG A 352 -34.32 -44.18 -11.28
C ARG A 352 -34.55 -43.66 -12.72
N THR A 353 -34.06 -44.28 -13.79
CA THR A 353 -33.69 -45.68 -14.08
C THR A 353 -32.71 -45.71 -15.25
#